data_AF-A0A7C2VZ70-F1
#
_entry.id   AF-A0A7C2VZ70-F1
#
_cell.length_a   1.000
_cell.length_b   1.000
_cell.length_c   1.000
_cell.angle_alpha   90.00
_cell.angle_beta   90.00
_cell.angle_gamma   90.00
#
_symmetry.space_group_name_H-M   'P 1'
#
loop_
_entity.id
_entity.type
_entity.pdbx_description
1 polymer ?
#
loop_
_entity_poly.entity_id
_entity_poly.type
_entity_poly.pdbx_seq_one_letter_code
_entity_poly.pdbx_strand_id
1 'polypeptide(L)'
;GRYIEGGGEDRGFKPHLAEHSGAEITVIPRNEELSDAQMGGVTPRGFINMVKAKTSRFKGALLVTTWSDGENSRWFREVDESKNFWGYFFKPYVKLTEQDCGVTMTSISEFLKEHPPEDYVRVKTGAWKTFSNDGETFSQWIGHEAQREAMKEVWDASAKLRCLKALIGCADGEAGRLIALAEEHLLRAETSCNFFWEAKWLPKVYRDLNVFNALLRKAAEKAGLPFNP
;
A
#
# COMPACT_ATOMS: atom_id res chain seq x y z
N GLY A 1 7.70 19.51 19.57
CA GLY A 1 7.04 18.38 18.89
C GLY A 1 7.71 17.11 19.34
N ARG A 2 6.96 16.00 19.50
CA ARG A 2 7.47 14.71 20.02
C ARG A 2 8.43 13.96 19.08
N TYR A 3 8.76 14.55 17.94
CA TYR A 3 9.58 13.93 16.91
C TYR A 3 11.06 13.98 17.29
N ILE A 4 11.73 12.83 17.23
CA ILE A 4 13.18 12.77 17.39
C ILE A 4 13.82 12.98 16.01
N GLU A 5 14.34 14.19 15.77
CA GLU A 5 15.23 14.46 14.64
C GLU A 5 16.59 13.79 14.89
N GLY A 6 17.01 12.91 13.98
CA GLY A 6 18.20 12.06 14.14
C GLY A 6 17.87 10.72 14.81
N GLY A 7 18.24 9.62 14.17
CA GLY A 7 17.90 8.27 14.63
C GLY A 7 19.08 7.32 14.54
N GLY A 8 19.19 6.42 15.51
CA GLY A 8 20.16 5.33 15.48
C GLY A 8 19.99 4.47 14.24
N GLU A 9 21.07 3.85 13.78
CA GLU A 9 21.07 3.01 12.58
C GLU A 9 20.13 1.79 12.69
N ASP A 10 19.60 1.49 13.89
CA ASP A 10 18.65 0.41 14.18
C ASP A 10 17.19 0.76 13.86
N ARG A 11 16.86 2.03 13.58
CA ARG A 11 15.46 2.46 13.29
C ARG A 11 14.83 1.67 12.15
N GLY A 12 15.60 1.30 11.12
CA GLY A 12 15.11 0.46 10.02
C GLY A 12 14.66 -0.96 10.42
N PHE A 13 14.84 -1.34 11.69
CA PHE A 13 14.52 -2.65 12.26
C PHE A 13 13.64 -2.55 13.51
N LYS A 14 12.98 -1.41 13.73
CA LYS A 14 12.06 -1.21 14.85
C LYS A 14 10.75 -0.58 14.39
N PRO A 15 9.63 -0.90 15.05
CA PRO A 15 8.38 -0.19 14.83
C PRO A 15 8.44 1.21 15.47
N HIS A 16 7.69 2.15 14.92
CA HIS A 16 7.61 3.53 15.37
C HIS A 16 6.17 4.01 15.46
N LEU A 17 5.93 5.16 16.10
CA LEU A 17 4.66 5.88 16.06
C LEU A 17 4.72 7.06 15.09
N ALA A 18 3.66 7.28 14.33
CA ALA A 18 3.42 8.53 13.62
C ALA A 18 2.11 9.14 14.11
N GLU A 19 2.14 10.44 14.37
CA GLU A 19 0.98 11.21 14.84
C GLU A 19 0.51 12.17 13.75
N HIS A 20 -0.80 12.19 13.49
CA HIS A 20 -1.45 13.16 12.63
C HIS A 20 -2.82 13.54 13.20
N SER A 21 -3.03 14.83 13.47
CA SER A 21 -4.30 15.37 13.99
C SER A 21 -4.81 14.67 15.26
N GLY A 22 -3.89 14.31 16.17
CA GLY A 22 -4.20 13.62 17.44
C GLY A 22 -4.46 12.12 17.32
N ALA A 23 -4.41 11.55 16.11
CA ALA A 23 -4.44 10.10 15.88
C ALA A 23 -3.02 9.55 15.71
N GLU A 24 -2.77 8.38 16.29
CA GLU A 24 -1.48 7.69 16.22
C GLU A 24 -1.61 6.39 15.41
N ILE A 25 -0.61 6.11 14.59
CA ILE A 25 -0.49 4.85 13.85
C ILE A 25 0.91 4.26 14.04
N THR A 26 1.01 2.94 14.05
CA THR A 26 2.30 2.24 14.02
C THR A 26 2.88 2.25 12.61
N VAL A 27 4.15 2.61 12.50
CA VAL A 27 4.93 2.61 11.26
C VAL A 27 5.98 1.51 11.34
N ILE A 28 6.01 0.62 10.35
CA ILE A 28 6.98 -0.47 10.27
C ILE A 28 7.83 -0.27 9.00
N PRO A 29 9.14 -0.03 9.14
CA PRO A 29 10.01 0.12 7.98
C PRO A 29 10.14 -1.17 7.18
N ARG A 30 10.04 -1.06 5.85
CA ARG A 30 10.48 -2.08 4.89
C ARG A 30 12.00 -2.02 4.79
N ASN A 31 12.66 -3.18 4.81
CA ASN A 31 14.06 -3.25 4.39
C ASN A 31 14.15 -3.48 2.88
N GLU A 32 14.57 -2.47 2.11
CA GLU A 32 14.65 -2.54 0.64
C GLU A 32 15.56 -3.68 0.16
N GLU A 33 16.81 -3.71 0.62
CA GLU A 33 17.80 -4.70 0.16
C GLU A 33 17.38 -6.15 0.46
N LEU A 34 16.84 -6.41 1.65
CA LEU A 34 16.34 -7.75 2.00
C LEU A 34 15.09 -8.11 1.19
N SER A 35 14.20 -7.14 0.95
CA SER A 35 13.00 -7.37 0.13
C SER A 35 13.38 -7.70 -1.31
N ASP A 36 14.32 -6.95 -1.88
CA ASP A 36 14.78 -7.14 -3.26
C ASP A 36 15.54 -8.46 -3.41
N ALA A 37 16.38 -8.82 -2.43
CA ALA A 37 17.06 -10.12 -2.43
C ALA A 37 16.08 -11.30 -2.33
N GLN A 38 15.06 -11.20 -1.48
CA GLN A 38 14.02 -12.23 -1.37
C GLN A 38 13.23 -12.36 -2.68
N MET A 39 12.83 -11.23 -3.27
CA MET A 39 12.08 -11.16 -4.52
C MET A 39 12.90 -11.66 -5.72
N GLY A 40 14.21 -11.45 -5.70
CA GLY A 40 15.14 -11.84 -6.76
C GLY A 40 15.59 -13.31 -6.74
N GLY A 41 15.20 -14.08 -5.72
CA GLY A 41 15.61 -15.48 -5.54
C GLY A 41 16.92 -15.59 -4.75
N VAL A 42 16.78 -15.82 -3.46
CA VAL A 42 17.90 -16.03 -2.52
C VAL A 42 17.75 -17.40 -1.86
N THR A 43 18.85 -17.98 -1.37
CA THR A 43 18.77 -19.20 -0.57
C THR A 43 18.32 -18.88 0.87
N PRO A 44 17.63 -19.82 1.56
CA PRO A 44 17.24 -19.64 2.97
C PRO A 44 18.40 -19.23 3.88
N ARG A 45 19.54 -19.92 3.76
CA ARG A 45 20.74 -19.63 4.57
C ARG A 45 21.37 -18.30 4.17
N GLY A 46 21.42 -18.00 2.88
CA GLY A 46 21.91 -16.71 2.38
C GLY A 46 21.11 -15.55 2.97
N PHE A 47 19.78 -15.66 2.97
CA PHE A 47 18.90 -14.66 3.54
C PHE A 47 19.11 -14.48 5.06
N ILE A 48 19.21 -15.57 5.83
CA ILE A 48 19.53 -15.50 7.27
C ILE A 48 20.86 -14.78 7.51
N ASN A 49 21.88 -15.06 6.70
CA ASN A 49 23.18 -14.40 6.82
C ASN A 49 23.09 -12.91 6.52
N MET A 50 22.30 -12.50 5.52
CA MET A 50 22.05 -11.08 5.22
C MET A 50 21.34 -10.39 6.38
N VAL A 51 20.32 -11.03 6.97
CA VAL A 51 19.64 -10.52 8.17
C VAL A 51 20.64 -10.28 9.30
N LYS A 52 21.42 -11.31 9.66
CA LYS A 52 22.44 -11.21 10.73
C LYS A 52 23.49 -10.14 10.46
N ALA A 53 23.96 -10.03 9.22
CA ALA A 53 24.95 -9.02 8.84
C ALA A 53 24.42 -7.60 9.08
N LYS A 54 23.11 -7.37 8.88
CA LYS A 54 22.47 -6.08 9.11
C LYS A 54 22.12 -5.82 10.57
N THR A 55 21.81 -6.85 11.35
CA THR A 55 21.22 -6.69 12.69
C THR A 55 22.16 -6.96 13.86
N SER A 56 23.24 -7.73 13.67
CA SER A 56 24.11 -8.23 14.76
C SER A 56 24.75 -7.15 15.63
N ARG A 57 24.94 -5.94 15.10
CA ARG A 57 25.49 -4.79 15.85
C ARG A 57 24.47 -4.11 16.77
N PHE A 58 23.18 -4.39 16.60
CA PHE A 58 22.10 -3.76 17.36
C PHE A 58 21.67 -4.64 18.53
N LYS A 59 21.13 -3.99 19.55
CA LYS A 59 20.66 -4.64 20.79
C LYS A 59 19.15 -4.56 20.91
N GLY A 60 18.58 -5.51 21.64
CA GLY A 60 17.14 -5.61 21.88
C GLY A 60 16.41 -6.37 20.78
N ALA A 61 15.08 -6.40 20.87
CA ALA A 61 14.24 -7.01 19.87
C ALA A 61 14.25 -6.17 18.58
N LEU A 62 14.44 -6.84 17.45
CA LEU A 62 14.49 -6.24 16.13
C LEU A 62 13.45 -6.92 15.25
N LEU A 63 12.67 -6.12 14.53
CA LEU A 63 11.69 -6.59 13.57
C LEU A 63 12.23 -6.34 12.16
N VAL A 64 12.54 -7.43 11.46
CA VAL A 64 12.95 -7.38 10.06
C VAL A 64 11.74 -7.74 9.20
N THR A 65 11.37 -6.85 8.28
CA THR A 65 10.28 -7.10 7.35
C THR A 65 10.76 -7.05 5.90
N THR A 66 10.21 -7.95 5.08
CA THR A 66 10.32 -7.91 3.63
C THR A 66 8.94 -7.74 3.02
N TRP A 67 8.87 -6.96 1.95
CA TRP A 67 7.63 -6.65 1.25
C TRP A 67 7.87 -6.76 -0.25
N SER A 68 7.06 -7.57 -0.91
CA SER A 68 7.10 -7.82 -2.35
C SER A 68 5.70 -8.16 -2.85
N ASP A 69 5.38 -7.78 -4.08
CA ASP A 69 4.13 -8.22 -4.70
C ASP A 69 4.22 -9.72 -5.01
N GLY A 70 3.25 -10.50 -4.52
CA GLY A 70 3.21 -11.96 -4.67
C GLY A 70 3.11 -12.40 -6.12
N GLU A 71 2.69 -11.50 -7.00
CA GLU A 71 2.57 -11.74 -8.43
C GLU A 71 3.80 -11.24 -9.21
N ASN A 72 4.69 -10.38 -8.72
CA ASN A 72 5.64 -9.67 -9.60
C ASN A 72 7.02 -10.33 -9.77
N SER A 73 7.09 -11.66 -9.90
CA SER A 73 8.28 -12.31 -10.47
C SER A 73 7.98 -13.73 -10.96
N ARG A 74 8.83 -14.26 -11.86
CA ARG A 74 8.83 -15.69 -12.18
C ARG A 74 9.05 -16.52 -10.91
N TRP A 75 9.83 -16.01 -9.97
CA TRP A 75 10.15 -16.68 -8.71
C TRP A 75 8.93 -17.03 -7.85
N PHE A 76 7.91 -16.16 -7.77
CA PHE A 76 6.67 -16.48 -7.04
C PHE A 76 5.65 -17.27 -7.88
N ARG A 77 5.65 -17.10 -9.21
CA ARG A 77 4.70 -17.79 -10.12
C ARG A 77 5.18 -19.16 -10.63
N GLU A 78 6.44 -19.50 -10.41
CA GLU A 78 7.00 -20.76 -10.87
C GLU A 78 6.30 -21.93 -10.17
N VAL A 79 5.85 -22.89 -10.96
CA VAL A 79 5.06 -24.03 -10.48
C VAL A 79 5.96 -25.19 -10.04
N ASP A 80 7.20 -25.21 -10.52
CA ASP A 80 8.22 -26.15 -10.07
C ASP A 80 8.71 -25.75 -8.66
N GLU A 81 8.27 -26.48 -7.63
CA GLU A 81 8.64 -26.25 -6.23
C GLU A 81 10.17 -26.27 -6.00
N SER A 82 10.94 -26.92 -6.86
CA SER A 82 12.40 -26.92 -6.75
C SER A 82 13.05 -25.60 -7.16
N LYS A 83 12.28 -24.66 -7.73
CA LYS A 83 12.76 -23.40 -8.31
C LYS A 83 11.95 -22.18 -7.90
N ASN A 84 10.91 -22.34 -7.09
CA ASN A 84 10.01 -21.26 -6.71
C ASN A 84 10.22 -20.80 -5.27
N PHE A 85 9.64 -19.65 -4.92
CA PHE A 85 9.68 -19.10 -3.57
C PHE A 85 9.20 -20.10 -2.52
N TRP A 86 8.10 -20.81 -2.78
CA TRP A 86 7.42 -21.63 -1.79
C TRP A 86 8.22 -22.88 -1.39
N GLY A 87 8.69 -23.64 -2.36
CA GLY A 87 9.39 -24.90 -2.18
C GLY A 87 10.89 -24.76 -1.98
N TYR A 88 11.56 -23.91 -2.76
CA TYR A 88 13.02 -23.73 -2.67
C TYR A 88 13.42 -22.84 -1.50
N PHE A 89 12.65 -21.80 -1.19
CA PHE A 89 13.01 -20.82 -0.16
C PHE A 89 12.17 -20.94 1.11
N PHE A 90 10.86 -20.70 1.04
CA PHE A 90 10.00 -20.50 2.20
C PHE A 90 9.95 -21.74 3.10
N LYS A 91 9.64 -22.90 2.53
CA LYS A 91 9.56 -24.17 3.29
C LYS A 91 10.89 -24.51 3.98
N PRO A 92 12.06 -24.44 3.33
CA PRO A 92 13.34 -24.61 4.02
C PRO A 92 13.65 -23.50 5.03
N TYR A 93 13.28 -22.24 4.76
CA TYR A 93 13.49 -21.12 5.66
C TYR A 93 12.75 -21.31 6.99
N VAL A 94 11.46 -21.68 6.94
CA VAL A 94 10.66 -21.99 8.14
C VAL A 94 11.35 -23.06 8.99
N LYS A 95 11.78 -24.18 8.37
CA LYS A 95 12.51 -25.26 9.07
C LYS A 95 13.80 -24.78 9.74
N LEU A 96 14.51 -23.84 9.11
CA LEU A 96 15.72 -23.28 9.71
C LEU A 96 15.39 -22.42 10.93
N THR A 97 14.30 -21.66 10.89
CA THR A 97 13.88 -20.82 12.03
C THR A 97 13.37 -21.65 13.22
N GLU A 98 12.94 -22.89 12.99
CA GLU A 98 12.62 -23.86 14.05
C GLU A 98 13.87 -24.46 14.72
N GLN A 99 15.03 -24.43 14.05
CA GLN A 99 16.29 -25.08 14.47
C GLN A 99 17.27 -24.14 15.18
N ASP A 100 16.78 -23.06 15.81
CA ASP A 100 17.60 -21.96 16.35
C ASP A 100 18.69 -21.48 15.38
N CYS A 101 18.26 -20.77 14.34
CA CYS A 101 19.18 -20.12 13.42
C CYS A 101 19.49 -18.66 13.81
N GLY A 102 19.15 -18.21 15.02
CA GLY A 102 19.28 -16.82 15.46
C GLY A 102 18.33 -15.83 14.75
N VAL A 103 17.27 -16.33 14.11
CA VAL A 103 16.15 -15.56 13.56
C VAL A 103 14.89 -16.35 13.82
N THR A 104 13.82 -15.67 14.22
CA THR A 104 12.52 -16.28 14.49
C THR A 104 11.46 -15.61 13.62
N MET A 105 10.57 -16.41 13.03
CA MET A 105 9.38 -15.89 12.36
C MET A 105 8.30 -15.58 13.39
N THR A 106 7.67 -14.42 13.25
CA THR A 106 6.55 -14.00 14.10
C THR A 106 5.59 -13.16 13.25
N SER A 107 4.34 -13.02 13.70
CA SER A 107 3.46 -12.02 13.13
C SER A 107 3.83 -10.63 13.62
N ILE A 108 3.52 -9.60 12.82
CA ILE A 108 3.67 -8.21 13.24
C ILE A 108 2.89 -7.95 14.54
N SER A 109 1.66 -8.47 14.66
CA SER A 109 0.82 -8.26 15.82
C SER A 109 1.39 -8.86 17.11
N GLU A 110 1.97 -10.05 17.04
CA GLU A 110 2.64 -10.68 18.19
C GLU A 110 3.87 -9.88 18.60
N PHE A 111 4.72 -9.50 17.64
CA PHE A 111 5.90 -8.68 17.92
C PHE A 111 5.51 -7.36 18.58
N LEU A 112 4.51 -6.65 18.05
CA LEU A 112 4.07 -5.36 18.58
C LEU A 112 3.43 -5.46 19.98
N LYS A 113 2.84 -6.61 20.31
CA LYS A 113 2.28 -6.85 21.65
C LYS A 113 3.38 -6.95 22.71
N GLU A 114 4.51 -7.55 22.36
CA GLU A 114 5.66 -7.74 23.26
C GLU A 114 6.63 -6.54 23.24
N HIS A 115 6.69 -5.85 22.09
CA HIS A 115 7.63 -4.78 21.81
C HIS A 115 6.90 -3.59 21.14
N PRO A 116 6.04 -2.87 21.89
CA PRO A 116 5.33 -1.72 21.36
C PRO A 116 6.33 -0.61 20.95
N PRO A 117 5.99 0.21 19.94
CA PRO A 117 6.85 1.32 19.53
C PRO A 117 6.97 2.37 20.63
N GLU A 118 8.19 2.84 20.87
CA GLU A 118 8.49 3.81 21.96
C GLU A 118 8.82 5.20 21.45
N ASP A 119 9.16 5.34 20.16
CA ASP A 119 9.58 6.59 19.55
C ASP A 119 8.65 7.07 18.44
N TYR A 120 8.67 8.38 18.21
CA TYR A 120 7.87 9.05 17.20
C TYR A 120 8.73 9.40 15.99
N VAL A 121 8.19 9.10 14.81
CA VAL A 121 8.74 9.46 13.52
C VAL A 121 7.80 10.39 12.76
N ARG A 122 8.38 11.19 11.87
CA ARG A 122 7.63 11.96 10.89
C ARG A 122 7.69 11.24 9.55
N VAL A 123 6.57 10.69 9.10
CA VAL A 123 6.44 10.15 7.75
C VAL A 123 6.27 11.31 6.79
N LYS A 124 7.20 11.42 5.83
CA LYS A 124 7.09 12.40 4.74
C LYS A 124 6.29 11.80 3.59
N THR A 125 5.77 12.67 2.74
CA THR A 125 5.14 12.27 1.48
C THR A 125 6.10 11.43 0.66
N GLY A 126 5.63 10.27 0.21
CA GLY A 126 6.37 9.38 -0.66
C GLY A 126 5.63 8.05 -0.83
N ALA A 127 6.04 7.30 -1.83
CA ALA A 127 5.72 5.89 -2.03
C ALA A 127 6.98 5.05 -1.86
N TRP A 128 6.83 3.74 -1.74
CA TRP A 128 7.97 2.86 -1.93
C TRP A 128 8.54 3.02 -3.35
N LYS A 129 9.83 2.77 -3.50
CA LYS A 129 10.54 2.87 -4.78
C LYS A 129 9.89 1.96 -5.83
N THR A 130 9.66 2.50 -7.02
CA THR A 130 9.14 1.76 -8.17
C THR A 130 10.11 1.94 -9.34
N PHE A 131 10.46 0.86 -10.06
CA PHE A 131 11.33 0.78 -11.25
C PHE A 131 12.40 1.88 -11.45
N SER A 132 11.98 3.10 -11.79
CA SER A 132 12.81 4.24 -12.20
C SER A 132 12.73 5.48 -11.29
N ASN A 133 11.98 5.45 -10.18
CA ASN A 133 11.84 6.59 -9.26
C ASN A 133 12.03 6.19 -7.79
N ASP A 134 12.52 7.15 -6.99
CA ASP A 134 12.69 7.06 -5.53
C ASP A 134 11.37 7.10 -4.75
N GLY A 135 10.25 7.34 -5.42
CA GLY A 135 8.92 7.40 -4.83
C GLY A 135 8.56 8.75 -4.20
N GLU A 136 9.45 9.74 -4.18
CA GLU A 136 9.22 11.01 -3.45
C GLU A 136 8.17 11.91 -4.12
N THR A 137 8.09 11.90 -5.46
CA THR A 137 7.28 12.85 -6.23
C THR A 137 5.99 12.27 -6.80
N PHE A 138 5.71 10.98 -6.56
CA PHE A 138 4.63 10.22 -7.20
C PHE A 138 4.63 10.29 -8.74
N SER A 139 5.77 10.57 -9.36
CA SER A 139 5.91 10.70 -10.83
C SER A 139 5.39 9.48 -11.60
N GLN A 140 5.39 8.28 -11.01
CA GLN A 140 4.78 7.10 -11.61
C GLN A 140 3.28 7.25 -11.88
N TRP A 141 2.54 7.93 -10.99
CA TRP A 141 1.09 8.08 -11.07
C TRP A 141 0.63 9.45 -11.58
N ILE A 142 1.47 10.49 -11.46
CA ILE A 142 1.13 11.88 -11.83
C ILE A 142 2.22 12.59 -12.65
N GLY A 143 3.13 11.84 -13.26
CA GLY A 143 4.26 12.37 -14.03
C GLY A 143 3.84 13.05 -15.33
N HIS A 144 2.80 12.55 -15.99
CA HIS A 144 2.26 13.09 -17.23
C HIS A 144 1.05 14.00 -17.02
N GLU A 145 0.85 14.96 -17.92
CA GLU A 145 -0.28 15.89 -17.89
C GLU A 145 -1.62 15.15 -17.90
N ALA A 146 -1.79 14.20 -18.83
CA ALA A 146 -3.00 13.38 -18.91
C ALA A 146 -3.31 12.59 -17.62
N GLN A 147 -2.29 12.15 -16.87
CA GLN A 147 -2.50 11.51 -15.57
C GLN A 147 -3.00 12.51 -14.53
N ARG A 148 -2.42 13.72 -14.48
CA ARG A 148 -2.84 14.78 -13.56
C ARG A 148 -4.27 15.24 -13.84
N GLU A 149 -4.64 15.39 -15.11
CA GLU A 149 -6.00 15.72 -15.53
C GLU A 149 -6.99 14.64 -15.10
N ALA A 150 -6.71 13.37 -15.41
CA ALA A 150 -7.55 12.25 -14.98
C ALA A 150 -7.70 12.19 -13.45
N MET A 151 -6.62 12.43 -12.70
CA MET A 151 -6.65 12.46 -11.23
C MET A 151 -7.52 13.60 -10.71
N LYS A 152 -7.47 14.78 -11.34
CA LYS A 152 -8.33 15.91 -11.02
C LYS A 152 -9.80 15.55 -11.26
N GLU A 153 -10.13 14.90 -12.37
CA GLU A 153 -11.51 14.48 -12.65
C GLU A 153 -12.04 13.48 -11.63
N VAL A 154 -11.21 12.52 -11.21
CA VAL A 154 -11.54 11.59 -10.12
C VAL A 154 -11.80 12.35 -8.82
N TRP A 155 -10.96 13.33 -8.48
CA TRP A 155 -11.14 14.15 -7.28
C TRP A 155 -12.46 14.95 -7.31
N ASP A 156 -12.75 15.58 -8.45
CA ASP A 156 -13.99 16.34 -8.66
C ASP A 156 -15.22 15.42 -8.59
N ALA A 157 -15.14 14.21 -9.16
CA ALA A 157 -16.18 13.19 -9.06
C ALA A 157 -16.43 12.76 -7.61
N SER A 158 -15.36 12.53 -6.84
CA SER A 158 -15.41 12.20 -5.42
C SER A 158 -16.08 13.31 -4.59
N ALA A 159 -15.79 14.58 -4.90
CA ALA A 159 -16.46 15.73 -4.29
C ALA A 159 -17.97 15.76 -4.61
N LYS A 160 -18.35 15.53 -5.87
CA LYS A 160 -19.76 15.48 -6.31
C LYS A 160 -20.54 14.39 -5.57
N LEU A 161 -19.96 13.20 -5.42
CA LEU A 161 -20.57 12.09 -4.67
C LEU A 161 -20.82 12.48 -3.21
N ARG A 162 -19.82 13.07 -2.54
CA ARG A 162 -19.96 13.53 -1.13
C ARG A 162 -21.05 14.59 -0.99
N CYS A 163 -21.08 15.59 -1.88
CA CYS A 163 -22.12 16.62 -1.86
C CYS A 163 -23.51 16.01 -2.03
N LEU A 164 -23.69 15.10 -2.99
CA LEU A 164 -24.99 14.47 -3.22
C LEU A 164 -25.41 13.60 -2.01
N LYS A 165 -24.50 12.81 -1.45
CA LYS A 165 -24.75 12.02 -0.23
C LYS A 165 -25.16 12.92 0.94
N ALA A 166 -24.54 14.09 1.10
CA ALA A 166 -24.88 15.04 2.15
C ALA A 166 -26.28 15.65 1.97
N LEU A 167 -26.73 15.86 0.73
CA LEU A 167 -28.07 16.39 0.42
C LEU A 167 -29.18 15.35 0.62
N ILE A 168 -28.94 14.10 0.26
CA ILE A 168 -29.95 13.03 0.29
C ILE A 168 -29.99 12.31 1.65
N GLY A 169 -28.89 12.30 2.40
CA GLY A 169 -28.77 11.57 3.67
C GLY A 169 -28.66 10.05 3.46
N CYS A 170 -29.14 9.27 4.43
CA CYS A 170 -29.25 7.81 4.30
C CYS A 170 -30.35 7.48 3.27
N ALA A 171 -29.97 7.44 2.00
CA ALA A 171 -30.89 7.21 0.90
C ALA A 171 -31.39 5.76 0.90
N ASP A 172 -32.58 5.53 1.45
CA ASP A 172 -33.33 4.29 1.20
C ASP A 172 -34.02 4.37 -0.18
N GLY A 173 -34.09 3.27 -0.92
CA GLY A 173 -34.81 3.18 -2.20
C GLY A 173 -33.94 3.29 -3.47
N GLU A 174 -34.53 3.76 -4.57
CA GLU A 174 -33.88 3.74 -5.90
C GLU A 174 -32.68 4.69 -5.99
N ALA A 175 -32.78 5.90 -5.44
CA ALA A 175 -31.68 6.86 -5.42
C ALA A 175 -30.46 6.32 -4.66
N GLY A 176 -30.67 5.68 -3.51
CA GLY A 176 -29.60 5.06 -2.73
C GLY A 176 -28.89 3.93 -3.46
N ARG A 177 -29.65 3.05 -4.14
CA ARG A 177 -29.06 1.99 -4.97
C ARG A 177 -28.21 2.56 -6.12
N LEU A 178 -28.65 3.63 -6.76
CA LEU A 178 -27.90 4.30 -7.82
C LEU A 178 -26.61 4.96 -7.28
N ILE A 179 -26.66 5.56 -6.08
CA ILE A 179 -25.48 6.12 -5.41
C ILE A 179 -24.46 5.02 -5.09
N ALA A 180 -24.90 3.88 -4.56
CA ALA A 180 -24.01 2.76 -4.24
C ALA A 180 -23.32 2.22 -5.51
N LEU A 181 -24.07 2.09 -6.62
CA LEU A 181 -23.49 1.70 -7.91
C LEU A 181 -22.53 2.76 -8.46
N ALA A 182 -22.86 4.05 -8.32
CA ALA A 182 -21.95 5.13 -8.71
C ALA A 182 -20.65 5.05 -7.90
N GLU A 183 -20.73 4.88 -6.59
CA GLU A 183 -19.57 4.73 -5.71
C GLU A 183 -18.68 3.55 -6.12
N GLU A 184 -19.24 2.41 -6.51
CA GLU A 184 -18.46 1.28 -7.04
C GLU A 184 -17.65 1.68 -8.28
N HIS A 185 -18.28 2.40 -9.23
CA HIS A 185 -17.57 2.89 -10.42
C HIS A 185 -16.51 3.94 -10.07
N LEU A 186 -16.77 4.83 -9.11
CA LEU A 186 -15.77 5.79 -8.65
C LEU A 186 -14.56 5.08 -8.03
N LEU A 187 -14.77 4.11 -7.16
CA LEU A 187 -13.70 3.32 -6.52
C LEU A 187 -12.84 2.59 -7.57
N ARG A 188 -13.46 2.10 -8.64
CA ARG A 188 -12.74 1.50 -9.77
C ARG A 188 -11.94 2.53 -10.56
N ALA A 189 -12.48 3.74 -10.76
CA ALA A 189 -11.76 4.85 -11.39
C ALA A 189 -10.55 5.30 -10.53
N GLU A 190 -10.68 5.30 -9.21
CA GLU A 190 -9.66 5.64 -8.21
C GLU A 190 -8.51 4.60 -8.12
N THR A 191 -8.64 3.45 -8.79
CA THR A 191 -7.61 2.39 -8.73
C THR A 191 -6.26 2.88 -9.25
N SER A 192 -5.24 2.89 -8.39
CA SER A 192 -3.90 3.42 -8.70
C SER A 192 -3.21 2.72 -9.89
N CYS A 193 -3.52 1.45 -10.17
CA CYS A 193 -3.04 0.73 -11.35
C CYS A 193 -3.42 1.43 -12.66
N ASN A 194 -4.56 2.12 -12.72
CA ASN A 194 -4.96 2.85 -13.92
C ASN A 194 -4.01 4.00 -14.26
N PHE A 195 -3.37 4.56 -13.23
CA PHE A 195 -2.39 5.64 -13.34
C PHE A 195 -0.97 5.10 -13.45
N PHE A 196 -0.66 3.97 -12.79
CA PHE A 196 0.67 3.37 -12.81
C PHE A 196 1.16 3.03 -14.22
N TRP A 197 0.28 2.52 -15.08
CA TRP A 197 0.60 2.09 -16.45
C TRP A 197 0.45 3.21 -17.50
N GLU A 198 0.66 4.46 -17.07
CA GLU A 198 0.65 5.67 -17.90
C GLU A 198 -0.62 5.80 -18.76
N ALA A 199 -0.52 6.47 -19.92
CA ALA A 199 -1.64 6.77 -20.81
C ALA A 199 -2.41 5.52 -21.29
N LYS A 200 -1.78 4.34 -21.30
CA LYS A 200 -2.39 3.11 -21.82
C LYS A 200 -3.61 2.67 -20.99
N TRP A 201 -3.64 2.98 -19.70
CA TRP A 201 -4.72 2.54 -18.80
C TRP A 201 -5.69 3.65 -18.41
N LEU A 202 -5.38 4.92 -18.69
CA LEU A 202 -6.30 6.05 -18.47
C LEU A 202 -7.70 5.87 -19.09
N PRO A 203 -7.89 5.25 -20.27
CA PRO A 203 -9.24 4.99 -20.80
C PRO A 203 -10.15 4.18 -19.86
N LYS A 204 -9.59 3.41 -18.92
CA LYS A 204 -10.37 2.70 -17.90
C LYS A 204 -10.96 3.67 -16.88
N VAL A 205 -10.19 4.67 -16.44
CA VAL A 205 -10.65 5.74 -15.53
C VAL A 205 -11.85 6.44 -16.16
N TYR A 206 -11.70 6.93 -17.39
CA TYR A 206 -12.77 7.67 -18.07
C TYR A 206 -14.02 6.81 -18.33
N ARG A 207 -13.86 5.51 -18.61
CA ARG A 207 -15.00 4.60 -18.76
C ARG A 207 -15.82 4.52 -17.47
N ASP A 208 -15.15 4.34 -16.33
CA ASP A 208 -15.82 4.26 -15.04
C ASP A 208 -16.39 5.62 -14.61
N LEU A 209 -15.69 6.73 -14.88
CA LEU A 209 -16.21 8.09 -14.62
C LEU A 209 -17.45 8.42 -15.47
N ASN A 210 -17.52 7.97 -16.72
CA ASN A 210 -18.71 8.17 -17.55
C ASN A 210 -19.94 7.46 -16.98
N VAL A 211 -19.77 6.22 -16.51
CA VAL A 211 -20.85 5.46 -15.88
C VAL A 211 -21.23 6.07 -14.53
N PHE A 212 -20.23 6.42 -13.71
CA PHE A 212 -20.42 7.17 -12.46
C PHE A 212 -21.28 8.42 -12.67
N ASN A 213 -20.91 9.28 -13.61
CA ASN A 213 -21.63 10.53 -13.88
C ASN A 213 -23.07 10.29 -14.32
N ALA A 214 -23.32 9.26 -15.14
CA ALA A 214 -24.67 8.91 -15.57
C ALA A 214 -25.53 8.38 -14.40
N LEU A 215 -24.96 7.57 -13.52
CA LEU A 215 -25.64 7.05 -12.33
C LEU A 215 -25.92 8.16 -11.31
N LEU A 216 -24.94 9.05 -11.08
CA LEU A 216 -25.06 10.16 -10.15
C LEU A 216 -26.16 11.15 -10.57
N ARG A 217 -26.27 11.43 -11.89
CA ARG A 217 -27.37 12.21 -12.47
C ARG A 217 -28.73 11.57 -12.20
N LYS A 218 -28.88 10.29 -12.52
CA LYS A 218 -30.13 9.55 -12.28
C LYS A 218 -30.49 9.51 -10.79
N ALA A 219 -29.50 9.37 -9.91
CA ALA A 219 -29.74 9.40 -8.47
C ALA A 219 -30.29 10.75 -8.01
N ALA A 220 -29.71 11.86 -8.49
CA ALA A 220 -30.20 13.20 -8.19
C ALA A 220 -31.63 13.44 -8.71
N GLU A 221 -31.93 13.01 -9.95
CA GLU A 221 -33.27 13.07 -10.52
C GLU A 221 -34.30 12.30 -9.67
N LYS A 222 -33.95 11.09 -9.23
CA LYS A 222 -34.80 10.26 -8.37
C LYS A 222 -34.99 10.86 -6.97
N ALA A 223 -34.03 11.64 -6.50
CA ALA A 223 -34.12 12.38 -5.25
C ALA A 223 -34.82 13.75 -5.39
N GLY A 224 -35.24 14.14 -6.60
CA GLY A 224 -35.86 15.44 -6.85
C GLY A 224 -34.89 16.62 -6.70
N LEU A 225 -33.59 16.38 -6.82
CA LEU A 225 -32.56 17.40 -6.69
C LEU A 225 -32.10 17.91 -8.07
N PRO A 226 -31.86 19.22 -8.22
CA PRO A 226 -31.24 19.74 -9.43
C PRO A 226 -29.79 19.24 -9.50
N PHE A 227 -29.45 18.47 -10.54
CA PHE A 227 -28.07 18.07 -10.78
C PHE A 227 -27.34 19.20 -11.50
N ASN A 228 -26.49 19.95 -10.79
CA ASN A 228 -25.60 20.92 -11.43
C ASN A 228 -24.24 20.23 -11.67
N PRO A 229 -23.80 20.06 -12.92
CA PRO A 229 -22.57 19.36 -13.27
C PRO A 229 -21.30 20.02 -12.74
#